data_AF-A0AAU6KBN0-F1
#
_entry.id   AF-A0AAU6KBN0-F1
#
_cell.length_a   1.000
_cell.length_b   1.000
_cell.length_c   1.000
_cell.angle_alpha   90.00
_cell.angle_beta   90.00
_cell.angle_gamma   90.00
#
_symmetry.space_group_name_H-M   'P 1'
#
loop_
_entity.id
_entity.type
_entity.pdbx_description
1 polymer ?
#
loop_
_entity_poly.entity_id
_entity_poly.type
_entity_poly.pdbx_seq_one_letter_code
_entity_poly.pdbx_strand_id
1 'polypeptide(L)'
;MTPALLAITLLLGVTLCYIAVCAVSPFGNCRKCSGWGFQMRTDRKGRMKRGKDCRRCQATGKRIRIGRWLYNRAARIHRAGTQ
;
A
#
# COMPACT_ATOMS: atom_id res chain seq x y z
N MET A 1 -34.21 5.12 14.43
CA MET A 1 -32.75 4.94 14.51
C MET A 1 -32.12 6.32 14.45
N THR A 2 -31.34 6.73 15.45
CA THR A 2 -30.76 8.09 15.43
C THR A 2 -29.74 8.19 14.29
N PRO A 3 -29.78 9.25 13.47
CA PRO A 3 -28.85 9.41 12.35
C PRO A 3 -27.38 9.43 12.81
N ALA A 4 -27.13 9.89 14.05
CA ALA A 4 -25.81 9.84 14.67
C ALA A 4 -25.29 8.41 14.86
N LEU A 5 -26.11 7.47 15.35
CA LEU A 5 -25.67 6.08 15.52
C LEU A 5 -25.34 5.44 14.17
N LEU A 6 -26.17 5.68 13.15
CA LEU A 6 -25.90 5.19 11.79
C LEU A 6 -24.59 5.72 11.23
N ALA A 7 -24.31 7.01 11.42
CA ALA A 7 -23.05 7.62 10.99
C ALA A 7 -21.83 6.99 11.68
N ILE A 8 -21.90 6.78 13.00
CA ILE A 8 -20.82 6.15 13.77
C ILE A 8 -20.56 4.72 13.27
N THR A 9 -21.61 3.92 13.10
CA THR A 9 -21.49 2.54 12.62
C THR A 9 -20.88 2.47 11.22
N LEU A 10 -21.26 3.40 10.32
CA LEU A 10 -20.70 3.47 8.98
C LEU A 10 -19.21 3.82 9.01
N LEU A 11 -18.82 4.81 9.80
CA LEU A 11 -17.42 5.22 9.95
C LEU A 11 -16.56 4.09 10.54
N LEU A 12 -17.06 3.40 11.57
CA LEU A 12 -16.40 2.22 12.13
C LEU A 12 -16.29 1.09 11.10
N GLY A 13 -17.35 0.82 10.34
CA GLY A 13 -17.34 -0.17 9.28
C GLY A 13 -16.26 0.12 8.22
N VAL A 14 -16.20 1.35 7.72
CA VAL A 14 -15.20 1.78 6.71
C VAL A 14 -13.77 1.69 7.27
N THR A 15 -13.55 2.14 8.51
CA THR A 15 -12.22 2.10 9.13
C THR A 15 -11.75 0.66 9.38
N LEU A 16 -12.61 -0.21 9.90
CA LEU A 16 -12.30 -1.63 10.10
C LEU A 16 -12.03 -2.34 8.77
N CYS A 17 -12.83 -2.05 7.74
CA CYS A 17 -12.63 -2.62 6.41
C CYS A 17 -11.28 -2.19 5.82
N TYR A 18 -10.90 -0.92 5.98
CA TYR A 18 -9.58 -0.43 5.55
C TYR A 18 -8.43 -1.14 6.29
N ILE A 19 -8.56 -1.32 7.61
CA ILE A 19 -7.59 -2.06 8.42
C ILE A 19 -7.47 -3.51 7.95
N ALA A 20 -8.60 -4.18 7.69
CA ALA A 20 -8.63 -5.55 7.18
C ALA A 20 -7.89 -5.68 5.84
N VAL A 21 -8.13 -4.75 4.90
CA VAL A 21 -7.40 -4.74 3.62
C VAL A 21 -5.90 -4.50 3.83
N CYS A 22 -5.51 -3.63 4.77
CA CYS A 22 -4.11 -3.43 5.13
C CYS A 22 -3.45 -4.67 5.75
N ALA A 23 -4.21 -5.52 6.44
CA ALA A 23 -3.74 -6.77 7.02
C ALA A 23 -3.60 -7.89 5.98
N VAL A 24 -4.61 -8.07 5.12
CA VAL A 24 -4.65 -9.12 4.08
C VAL A 24 -3.71 -8.78 2.92
N SER A 25 -3.64 -7.51 2.52
CA SER A 25 -2.84 -7.02 1.39
C SER A 25 -1.86 -5.94 1.85
N PRO A 26 -0.76 -6.31 2.53
CA PRO A 26 0.20 -5.35 3.07
C PRO A 26 0.98 -4.62 1.97
N PHE A 27 1.00 -5.16 0.75
CA PHE A 27 1.71 -4.60 -0.39
C PHE A 27 0.75 -3.84 -1.32
N GLY A 28 0.98 -2.54 -1.49
CA GLY A 28 0.36 -1.74 -2.54
C GLY A 28 1.26 -1.60 -3.76
N ASN A 29 0.65 -1.28 -4.90
CA ASN A 29 1.41 -1.00 -6.12
C ASN A 29 2.26 0.26 -5.96
N CYS A 30 3.49 0.22 -6.48
CA CYS A 30 4.34 1.40 -6.50
C CYS A 30 3.72 2.46 -7.43
N ARG A 31 3.31 3.60 -6.88
CA ARG A 31 2.69 4.71 -7.63
C ARG A 31 3.51 5.25 -8.80
N LYS A 32 4.84 5.03 -8.82
CA LYS A 32 5.73 5.54 -9.88
C LYS A 32 5.79 4.63 -11.11
N CYS A 33 5.60 3.33 -10.92
CA CYS A 33 5.62 2.34 -12.01
C CYS A 33 4.33 1.55 -12.08
N SER A 34 3.26 2.00 -11.41
CA SER A 34 1.93 1.38 -11.37
C SER A 34 1.92 -0.14 -11.15
N GLY A 35 2.86 -0.68 -10.37
CA GLY A 35 2.96 -2.13 -10.13
C GLY A 35 3.91 -2.90 -11.05
N TRP A 36 4.35 -2.31 -12.17
CA TRP A 36 5.18 -2.99 -13.18
C TRP A 36 6.62 -3.29 -12.73
N GLY A 37 7.16 -2.54 -11.78
CA GLY A 37 8.57 -2.66 -11.35
C GLY A 37 9.57 -1.95 -12.26
N PHE A 38 9.17 -1.57 -13.47
CA PHE A 38 9.98 -0.82 -14.43
C PHE A 38 9.15 0.24 -15.15
N GLN A 39 9.82 1.15 -15.85
CA GLN A 39 9.16 2.11 -16.73
C GLN A 39 8.85 1.45 -18.07
N MET A 40 7.61 1.54 -18.53
CA MET A 40 7.25 1.13 -19.90
C MET A 40 7.78 2.15 -20.90
N ARG A 41 8.39 1.67 -21.98
CA ARG A 41 8.84 2.49 -23.10
C ARG A 41 8.33 1.89 -24.39
N THR A 42 7.90 2.73 -25.31
CA THR A 42 7.57 2.32 -26.68
C THR A 42 8.82 2.43 -27.54
N ASP A 43 9.08 1.38 -28.31
CA ASP A 43 10.13 1.39 -29.34
C ASP A 43 9.68 2.26 -30.53
N ARG A 44 10.62 2.64 -31.42
CA ARG A 44 10.31 3.37 -32.67
C ARG A 44 9.29 2.65 -33.56
N LYS A 45 9.17 1.33 -33.41
CA LYS A 45 8.20 0.46 -34.11
C LYS A 45 6.87 0.30 -33.36
N GLY A 46 6.59 1.11 -32.33
CA GLY A 46 5.33 1.08 -31.56
C GLY A 46 5.19 -0.10 -30.59
N ARG A 47 6.20 -0.97 -30.46
CA ARG A 47 6.15 -2.12 -29.55
C ARG A 47 6.43 -1.66 -28.11
N MET A 48 5.67 -2.17 -27.15
CA MET A 48 5.96 -1.96 -25.73
C MET A 48 7.19 -2.78 -25.32
N LYS A 49 8.19 -2.11 -24.76
CA LYS A 49 9.39 -2.72 -24.19
C LYS A 49 9.55 -2.32 -22.73
N ARG A 50 10.16 -3.24 -21.98
CA ARG A 50 10.68 -2.97 -20.64
C ARG A 50 11.76 -1.89 -20.76
N GLY A 51 11.49 -0.73 -20.17
CA GLY A 51 12.47 0.33 -19.99
C GLY A 51 13.28 0.13 -18.71
N LYS A 52 13.75 1.25 -18.14
CA LYS A 52 14.59 1.23 -16.93
C LYS A 52 13.82 0.73 -15.71
N ASP A 53 14.52 0.02 -14.84
CA ASP A 53 13.96 -0.42 -13.56
C ASP A 53 13.56 0.75 -12.67
N CYS A 54 12.45 0.58 -11.96
CA CYS A 54 11.93 1.60 -11.07
C CYS A 54 12.80 1.68 -9.82
N ARG A 55 13.65 2.71 -9.75
CA ARG A 55 14.47 3.02 -8.56
C ARG A 55 13.67 3.16 -7.27
N ARG A 56 12.39 3.52 -7.38
CA ARG A 56 11.51 3.68 -6.21
C ARG A 56 11.18 2.32 -5.59
N CYS A 57 10.76 1.32 -6.34
CA CYS A 57 10.48 0.00 -5.76
C CYS A 57 11.63 -1.00 -5.92
N GLN A 58 12.78 -0.57 -6.46
CA GLN A 58 13.93 -1.44 -6.74
C GLN A 58 13.49 -2.67 -7.56
N ALA A 59 12.81 -2.43 -8.68
CA ALA A 59 12.28 -3.46 -9.57
C ALA A 59 11.18 -4.38 -9.02
N THR A 60 10.81 -4.31 -7.73
CA THR A 60 9.78 -5.21 -7.17
C THR A 60 8.34 -4.89 -7.58
N GLY A 61 8.08 -3.67 -8.06
CA GLY A 61 6.72 -3.22 -8.41
C GLY A 61 5.81 -2.92 -7.21
N LYS A 62 6.16 -3.38 -6.01
CA LYS A 62 5.34 -3.30 -4.79
C LYS A 62 5.98 -2.43 -3.72
N ARG A 63 5.17 -1.87 -2.82
CA ARG A 63 5.61 -1.19 -1.59
C ARG A 63 4.65 -1.48 -0.44
N ILE A 64 5.16 -1.42 0.79
CA ILE A 64 4.36 -1.61 2.00
C ILE A 64 3.33 -0.47 2.13
N ARG A 65 2.05 -0.79 2.38
CA ARG A 65 1.00 0.19 2.68
C ARG A 65 1.26 0.90 4.00
N ILE A 66 0.77 2.13 4.13
CA ILE A 66 0.97 2.99 5.32
C ILE A 66 0.51 2.27 6.60
N GLY A 67 -0.65 1.61 6.59
CA GLY A 67 -1.15 0.88 7.76
C GLY A 67 -0.18 -0.19 8.27
N ARG A 68 0.39 -1.01 7.36
CA ARG A 68 1.37 -2.04 7.75
C ARG A 68 2.71 -1.43 8.19
N TRP A 69 3.12 -0.31 7.57
CA TRP A 69 4.32 0.41 7.99
C TRP A 69 4.17 0.96 9.41
N LEU A 70 3.02 1.54 9.75
CA LEU A 70 2.70 2.04 11.09
C LEU A 70 2.67 0.90 12.11
N TYR A 71 1.98 -0.21 11.81
CA TYR A 71 1.95 -1.37 12.70
C TYR A 71 3.35 -1.92 12.98
N ASN A 72 4.17 -2.10 11.93
CA ASN A 72 5.54 -2.58 12.08
C ASN A 72 6.39 -1.61 12.92
N ARG A 73 6.18 -0.30 12.76
CA ARG A 73 6.87 0.72 13.57
C ARG A 73 6.42 0.66 15.03
N ALA A 74 5.11 0.63 15.29
CA ALA A 74 4.54 0.56 16.63
C ALA A 74 4.97 -0.72 17.36
N ALA A 75 4.91 -1.87 16.68
CA ALA A 75 5.36 -3.15 17.23
C ALA A 75 6.86 -3.14 17.58
N ARG A 76 7.70 -2.45 16.80
CA ARG A 76 9.12 -2.26 17.16
C ARG A 76 9.29 -1.39 18.40
N ILE A 77 8.57 -0.28 18.50
CA ILE A 77 8.63 0.63 19.66
C ILE A 77 8.15 -0.10 20.92
N HIS A 78 7.03 -0.82 20.84
CA HIS A 78 6.49 -1.59 21.95
C HIS A 78 7.50 -2.63 22.45
N ARG A 79 8.09 -3.42 21.54
CA ARG A 79 9.10 -4.42 21.93
C ARG A 79 10.34 -3.79 22.55
N ALA A 80 10.77 -2.64 22.06
CA ALA A 80 11.92 -1.92 22.61
C ALA A 80 11.64 -1.31 23.99
N GLY A 81 10.39 -0.93 24.28
CA GLY A 81 9.97 -0.41 25.59
C GLY A 81 9.60 -1.47 26.62
N THR A 82 9.38 -2.72 26.20
CA THR A 82 9.15 -3.87 27.10
C THR A 82 10.44 -4.63 27.45
N GLN A 83 11.61 -4.06 27.17
CA GLN A 83 12.92 -4.60 27.52
C GLN A 83 13.58 -3.77 28.61
#